data_AF-A0A3B8QN16-F1
#
_entry.id   AF-A0A3B8QN16-F1
#
_cell.length_a   1.000
_cell.length_b   1.000
_cell.length_c   1.000
_cell.angle_alpha   90.00
_cell.angle_beta   90.00
_cell.angle_gamma   90.00
#
_symmetry.space_group_name_H-M   'P 1'
#
loop_
_entity.id
_entity.type
_entity.pdbx_description
1 polymer ?
#
loop_
_entity_poly.entity_id
_entity_poly.type
_entity_poly.pdbx_seq_one_letter_code
_entity_poly.pdbx_strand_id
1 'polypeptide(L)'
;ANIVTQVSNDTTLSQTITAAVISDGSGSRLRFSHNSGSSFQITQASTDTFLSNSGIDIADVRVSGSLQVRDDILTTPQKISTAQMQWDSTRGVAGEYLMSIADDTVAQSLATTLNGSTAFSTAGGLPIVSISFVERAAAIVATNATLASQHERNTDAQRSLSEALSHQFESERGVNLDEEMANLIVFEQAFSASARIISTIQKMFEALERVL
;
A
#
# COMPACT_ATOMS: atom_id res chain seq x y z
N ALA A 1 -6.36 25.96 -2.65
CA ALA A 1 -7.63 25.48 -3.22
C ALA A 1 -8.34 24.69 -2.13
N ASN A 2 -9.62 24.95 -1.90
CA ASN A 2 -10.34 24.48 -0.71
C ASN A 2 -10.46 22.94 -0.73
N ILE A 3 -9.97 22.26 0.31
CA ILE A 3 -9.98 20.77 0.42
C ILE A 3 -11.38 20.21 0.19
N VAL A 4 -12.42 20.95 0.60
CA VAL A 4 -13.83 20.61 0.34
C VAL A 4 -14.16 20.55 -1.15
N THR A 5 -13.69 21.53 -1.92
CA THR A 5 -13.90 21.56 -3.37
C THR A 5 -13.16 20.42 -4.07
N GLN A 6 -11.98 20.04 -3.58
CA GLN A 6 -11.23 18.94 -4.19
C GLN A 6 -11.82 17.56 -3.85
N VAL A 7 -12.24 17.31 -2.61
CA VAL A 7 -12.94 16.07 -2.24
C VAL A 7 -14.29 15.93 -2.99
N SER A 8 -14.98 17.05 -3.21
CA SER A 8 -16.26 17.05 -3.94
C SER A 8 -16.08 16.83 -5.45
N ASN A 9 -14.92 17.20 -6.03
CA ASN A 9 -14.62 17.03 -7.45
C ASN A 9 -14.01 15.65 -7.78
N ASP A 10 -13.54 14.91 -6.78
CA ASP A 10 -13.02 13.56 -6.98
C ASP A 10 -14.18 12.55 -7.06
N THR A 11 -14.33 11.92 -8.22
CA THR A 11 -15.44 10.98 -8.52
C THR A 11 -15.41 9.71 -7.69
N THR A 12 -14.30 9.37 -7.03
CA THR A 12 -14.19 8.17 -6.18
C THR A 12 -14.44 8.50 -4.71
N LEU A 13 -13.89 9.62 -4.23
CA LEU A 13 -14.02 10.05 -2.84
C LEU A 13 -15.42 10.59 -2.55
N SER A 14 -16.01 11.35 -3.48
CA SER A 14 -17.37 11.93 -3.32
C SER A 14 -18.50 10.89 -3.18
N GLN A 15 -18.29 9.66 -3.65
CA GLN A 15 -19.25 8.56 -3.48
C GLN A 15 -19.29 8.01 -2.05
N THR A 16 -18.21 8.22 -1.29
CA THR A 16 -18.00 7.55 -0.01
C THR A 16 -17.86 8.54 1.15
N ILE A 17 -17.27 9.71 0.88
CA ILE A 17 -16.96 10.75 1.86
C ILE A 17 -17.48 12.10 1.35
N THR A 18 -18.24 12.80 2.20
CA THR A 18 -18.66 14.19 1.98
C THR A 18 -17.85 15.10 2.88
N ALA A 19 -17.17 16.08 2.30
CA ALA A 19 -16.48 17.14 3.03
C ALA A 19 -17.32 18.42 3.03
N ALA A 20 -17.40 19.12 4.16
CA ALA A 20 -18.07 20.42 4.25
C ALA A 20 -17.37 21.32 5.28
N VAL A 21 -17.20 22.61 4.93
CA VAL A 21 -16.91 23.65 5.93
C VAL A 21 -18.24 24.14 6.44
N ILE A 22 -18.49 23.95 7.73
CA ILE A 22 -19.69 24.47 8.39
C ILE A 22 -19.23 25.60 9.30
N SER A 23 -19.83 26.78 9.15
CA SER A 23 -19.60 27.88 10.09
C SER A 23 -20.22 27.52 11.44
N ASP A 24 -19.45 27.69 12.51
CA ASP A 24 -19.86 27.34 13.88
C ASP A 24 -19.53 28.53 14.80
N GLY A 25 -20.52 29.40 15.02
CA GLY A 25 -20.33 30.65 15.75
C GLY A 25 -19.32 31.58 15.08
N SER A 26 -18.31 32.03 15.83
CA SER A 26 -17.20 32.84 15.29
C SER A 26 -16.13 32.00 14.56
N GLY A 27 -16.26 30.68 14.57
CA GLY A 27 -15.30 29.74 14.01
C GLY A 27 -15.82 29.01 12.76
N SER A 28 -15.00 28.07 12.29
CA SER A 28 -15.36 27.15 11.21
C SER A 28 -14.98 25.74 11.60
N ARG A 29 -15.86 24.77 11.31
CA ARG A 29 -15.55 23.35 11.42
C ARG A 29 -15.44 22.72 10.04
N LEU A 30 -14.33 22.05 9.79
CA LEU A 30 -14.16 21.16 8.64
C LEU A 30 -14.65 19.77 9.06
N ARG A 31 -15.72 19.29 8.41
CA ARG A 31 -16.31 17.97 8.67
C ARG A 31 -16.15 17.07 7.46
N PHE A 32 -15.67 15.86 7.70
CA PHE A 32 -15.72 14.74 6.77
C PHE A 32 -16.72 13.72 7.30
N SER A 33 -17.75 13.40 6.53
CA SER A 33 -18.73 12.36 6.87
C SER A 33 -18.66 11.23 5.86
N HIS A 34 -18.54 10.00 6.36
CA HIS A 34 -18.57 8.78 5.56
C HIS A 34 -20.02 8.29 5.43
N ASN A 35 -20.35 7.65 4.30
CA ASN A 35 -21.69 7.09 4.04
C ASN A 35 -22.14 6.02 5.07
N SER A 36 -21.18 5.41 5.77
CA SER A 36 -21.40 4.44 6.86
C SER A 36 -21.73 5.08 8.22
N GLY A 37 -21.82 6.41 8.30
CA GLY A 37 -22.22 7.15 9.50
C GLY A 37 -21.07 7.67 10.38
N SER A 38 -19.83 7.29 10.10
CA SER A 38 -18.65 7.82 10.80
C SER A 38 -18.35 9.26 10.36
N SER A 39 -17.90 10.12 11.28
CA SER A 39 -17.46 11.48 10.92
C SER A 39 -16.20 11.91 11.65
N PHE A 40 -15.34 12.63 10.93
CA PHE A 40 -14.17 13.30 11.47
C PHE A 40 -14.40 14.82 11.40
N GLN A 41 -14.12 15.54 12.49
CA GLN A 41 -14.40 16.97 12.60
C GLN A 41 -13.19 17.68 13.20
N ILE A 42 -12.76 18.75 12.54
CA ILE A 42 -11.75 19.68 13.04
C ILE A 42 -12.47 21.02 13.23
N THR A 43 -12.58 21.48 14.48
CA THR A 43 -13.17 22.78 14.81
C THR A 43 -12.07 23.79 15.04
N GLN A 44 -12.21 24.96 14.42
CA GLN A 44 -11.26 26.06 14.53
C GLN A 44 -11.96 27.31 15.07
N ALA A 45 -11.33 28.00 16.02
CA ALA A 45 -11.79 29.31 16.50
C ALA A 45 -11.43 30.45 15.52
N SER A 46 -12.08 31.60 15.64
CA SER A 46 -11.90 32.75 14.74
C SER A 46 -10.45 33.24 14.55
N THR A 47 -9.58 33.00 15.53
CA THR A 47 -8.18 33.47 15.57
C THR A 47 -7.17 32.40 15.17
N ASP A 48 -7.59 31.13 15.11
CA ASP A 48 -6.70 30.05 14.68
C ASP A 48 -6.52 30.10 13.16
N THR A 49 -5.40 29.55 12.68
CA THR A 49 -5.07 29.46 11.24
C THR A 49 -4.81 28.02 10.82
N PHE A 50 -5.21 27.04 11.63
CA PHE A 50 -4.89 25.63 11.40
C PHE A 50 -5.39 25.11 10.04
N LEU A 51 -6.61 25.44 9.63
CA LEU A 51 -7.16 25.02 8.35
C LEU A 51 -6.51 25.70 7.13
N SER A 52 -5.83 26.84 7.32
CA SER A 52 -5.08 27.53 6.27
C SER A 52 -3.57 27.22 6.27
N ASN A 53 -2.99 26.89 7.43
CA ASN A 53 -1.55 26.74 7.65
C ASN A 53 -1.13 25.31 8.02
N SER A 54 -2.05 24.36 8.20
CA SER A 54 -1.71 22.97 8.56
C SER A 54 -0.96 22.21 7.47
N GLY A 55 -0.89 22.74 6.24
CA GLY A 55 -0.23 22.06 5.12
C GLY A 55 -0.85 20.70 4.79
N ILE A 56 -2.10 20.47 5.23
CA ILE A 56 -2.87 19.27 4.90
C ILE A 56 -3.23 19.38 3.42
N ASP A 57 -2.47 18.68 2.59
CA ASP A 57 -2.75 18.49 1.19
C ASP A 57 -3.25 17.07 0.95
N ILE A 58 -3.99 16.85 -0.14
CA ILE A 58 -4.38 15.50 -0.53
C ILE A 58 -3.10 14.78 -0.94
N ALA A 59 -2.74 13.73 -0.20
CA ALA A 59 -1.64 12.88 -0.60
C ALA A 59 -2.02 12.20 -1.93
N ASP A 60 -1.40 12.61 -3.04
CA ASP A 60 -1.50 11.91 -4.31
C ASP A 60 -0.66 10.62 -4.24
N VAL A 61 -1.13 9.67 -3.43
CA VAL A 61 -0.62 8.30 -3.38
C VAL A 61 -1.20 7.52 -4.55
N ARG A 62 -0.86 7.97 -5.76
CA ARG A 62 -1.06 7.17 -6.97
C ARG A 62 0.03 6.11 -7.06
N VAL A 63 -0.31 4.98 -7.66
CA VAL A 63 0.71 4.09 -8.23
C VAL A 63 1.33 4.89 -9.37
N SER A 64 2.64 5.17 -9.30
CA SER A 64 3.33 5.89 -10.37
C SER A 64 3.17 5.08 -11.65
N GLY A 65 2.29 5.53 -12.55
CA GLY A 65 2.25 5.08 -13.93
C GLY A 65 3.48 5.58 -14.68
N SER A 66 3.61 5.14 -15.92
CA SER A 66 4.63 5.62 -16.86
C SER A 66 4.70 7.15 -16.86
N LEU A 67 5.91 7.72 -16.79
CA LEU A 67 6.12 9.13 -17.07
C LEU A 67 5.69 9.38 -18.53
N GLN A 68 4.61 10.13 -18.70
CA GLN A 68 4.09 10.50 -20.01
C GLN A 68 4.10 12.02 -20.15
N VAL A 69 4.43 12.48 -21.36
CA VAL A 69 4.25 13.88 -21.74
C VAL A 69 2.75 14.19 -21.70
N ARG A 70 2.37 15.36 -21.16
CA ARG A 70 0.96 15.76 -21.09
C ARG A 70 0.29 15.67 -22.48
N ASP A 71 -0.93 15.15 -22.51
CA ASP A 71 -1.67 14.91 -23.77
C ASP A 71 -1.91 16.19 -24.57
N ASP A 72 -1.98 17.33 -23.89
CA ASP A 72 -2.14 18.64 -24.51
C ASP A 72 -0.89 19.13 -25.27
N ILE A 73 0.30 18.65 -24.89
CA ILE A 73 1.56 18.85 -25.61
C ILE A 73 1.67 17.85 -26.77
N LEU A 74 1.30 16.58 -26.57
CA LEU A 74 1.34 15.56 -27.61
C LEU A 74 0.43 15.90 -28.79
N THR A 75 -0.77 16.41 -28.49
CA THR A 75 -1.75 16.82 -29.50
C THR A 75 -1.44 18.19 -30.13
N THR A 76 -0.67 19.05 -29.44
CA THR A 76 -0.30 20.37 -29.96
C THR A 76 1.13 20.75 -29.55
N PRO A 77 2.14 20.28 -30.30
CA PRO A 77 3.55 20.57 -29.99
C PRO A 77 3.88 22.08 -29.99
N GLN A 78 3.09 22.88 -30.72
CA GLN A 78 3.23 24.35 -30.76
C GLN A 78 3.00 25.05 -29.42
N LYS A 79 2.48 24.35 -28.39
CA LYS A 79 2.38 24.89 -27.03
C LYS A 79 3.74 24.99 -26.32
N ILE A 80 4.78 24.35 -26.86
CA ILE A 80 6.15 24.55 -26.39
C ILE A 80 6.75 25.71 -27.20
N SER A 81 7.19 26.76 -26.49
CA SER A 81 7.91 27.86 -27.11
C SER A 81 9.22 27.36 -27.70
N THR A 82 9.51 27.67 -28.96
CA THR A 82 10.75 27.22 -29.63
C THR A 82 11.85 28.28 -29.61
N ALA A 83 11.53 29.54 -29.28
CA ALA A 83 12.48 30.65 -29.22
C ALA A 83 12.03 31.67 -28.17
N GLN A 84 12.95 32.52 -27.73
CA GLN A 84 12.65 33.72 -26.94
C GLN A 84 13.07 34.97 -27.69
N MET A 85 12.30 36.04 -27.53
CA MET A 85 12.70 37.34 -28.02
C MET A 85 13.85 37.86 -27.16
N GLN A 86 15.03 38.00 -27.76
CA GLN A 86 16.24 38.48 -27.08
C GLN A 86 16.49 39.95 -27.42
N TRP A 87 16.99 40.68 -26.43
CA TRP A 87 17.39 42.07 -26.61
C TRP A 87 18.89 42.15 -26.88
N ASP A 88 19.28 42.85 -27.95
CA ASP A 88 20.68 43.13 -28.26
C ASP A 88 20.92 44.64 -28.27
N SER A 89 21.71 45.12 -27.30
CA SER A 89 22.05 46.54 -27.13
C SER A 89 23.08 47.05 -28.14
N THR A 90 23.71 46.16 -28.92
CA THR A 90 24.74 46.51 -29.92
C THR A 90 24.19 46.70 -31.33
N ARG A 91 22.90 46.39 -31.56
CA ARG A 91 22.23 46.54 -32.85
C ARG A 91 21.34 47.76 -32.86
N GLY A 92 21.49 48.62 -33.87
CA GLY A 92 20.73 49.85 -34.00
C GLY A 92 21.20 50.98 -33.06
N VAL A 93 20.52 52.12 -33.11
CA VAL A 93 20.87 53.34 -32.35
C VAL A 93 20.35 53.31 -30.90
N ALA A 94 19.48 52.34 -30.58
CA ALA A 94 18.83 52.20 -29.27
C ALA A 94 18.67 50.73 -28.81
N GLY A 95 19.35 49.78 -29.45
CA GLY A 95 19.13 48.34 -29.29
C GLY A 95 17.90 47.84 -30.06
N GLU A 96 17.91 46.56 -30.44
CA GLU A 96 16.80 45.92 -31.17
C GLU A 96 16.44 44.57 -30.54
N TYR A 97 15.16 44.23 -30.57
CA TYR A 97 14.69 42.89 -30.25
C TYR A 97 14.85 41.98 -31.46
N LEU A 98 15.45 40.82 -31.25
CA LEU A 98 15.64 39.80 -32.27
C LEU A 98 15.03 38.47 -31.82
N MET A 99 14.61 37.69 -32.81
CA MET A 99 14.26 36.29 -32.62
C MET A 99 14.92 35.52 -33.76
N SER A 100 15.90 34.69 -33.42
CA SER A 100 16.63 33.88 -34.40
C SER A 100 15.85 32.63 -34.75
N ILE A 101 15.85 32.23 -36.02
CA ILE A 101 15.32 30.94 -36.47
C ILE A 101 16.13 29.74 -35.95
N ALA A 102 17.33 30.00 -35.42
CA ALA A 102 18.22 29.02 -34.80
C ALA A 102 18.45 29.31 -33.30
N ASP A 103 17.50 30.00 -32.65
CA ASP A 103 17.56 30.24 -31.21
C ASP A 103 17.35 28.93 -30.43
N ASP A 104 18.23 28.63 -29.50
CA ASP A 104 18.19 27.43 -28.66
C ASP A 104 17.98 27.76 -27.17
N THR A 105 17.71 29.02 -26.83
CA THR A 105 17.57 29.50 -25.44
C THR A 105 16.48 28.78 -24.66
N VAL A 106 15.33 28.49 -25.27
CA VAL A 106 14.26 27.73 -24.59
C VAL A 106 14.70 26.28 -24.32
N ALA A 107 15.43 25.67 -25.25
CA ALA A 107 15.95 24.31 -25.06
C ALA A 107 17.02 24.27 -23.96
N GLN A 108 17.92 25.26 -23.92
CA GLN A 108 18.93 25.39 -22.87
C GLN A 108 18.27 25.63 -21.50
N SER A 109 17.30 26.55 -21.40
CA SER A 109 16.60 26.82 -20.14
C SER A 109 15.78 25.61 -19.64
N LEU A 110 15.18 24.84 -20.55
CA LEU A 110 14.54 23.57 -20.20
C LEU A 110 15.57 22.57 -19.67
N ALA A 111 16.73 22.43 -20.33
CA ALA A 111 17.81 21.55 -19.87
C ALA A 111 18.34 21.98 -18.48
N THR A 112 18.50 23.29 -18.24
CA THR A 112 18.87 23.82 -16.92
C THR A 112 17.80 23.52 -15.87
N THR A 113 16.53 23.68 -16.22
CA THR A 113 15.41 23.41 -15.30
C THR A 113 15.31 21.93 -14.95
N LEU A 114 15.53 21.03 -15.91
CA LEU A 114 15.54 19.57 -15.70
C LEU A 114 16.72 19.11 -14.84
N ASN A 115 17.87 19.77 -14.94
CA ASN A 115 19.02 19.50 -14.08
C ASN A 115 18.96 20.27 -12.75
N GLY A 116 18.05 21.23 -12.64
CA GLY A 116 17.85 22.04 -11.45
C GLY A 116 17.16 21.27 -10.32
N SER A 117 17.23 21.85 -9.12
CA SER A 117 16.46 21.36 -7.97
C SER A 117 14.99 21.72 -8.15
N THR A 118 14.12 20.74 -7.96
CA THR A 118 12.67 20.93 -7.94
C THR A 118 12.12 20.54 -6.58
N ALA A 119 11.18 21.34 -6.07
CA ALA A 119 10.55 21.08 -4.79
C ALA A 119 9.50 19.98 -4.96
N PHE A 120 9.73 18.83 -4.32
CA PHE A 120 8.77 17.75 -4.28
C PHE A 120 8.01 17.74 -2.95
N SER A 121 6.69 17.61 -3.02
CA SER A 121 5.84 17.35 -1.85
C SER A 121 6.02 15.90 -1.36
N THR A 122 5.53 15.63 -0.15
CA THR A 122 5.50 14.27 0.42
C THR A 122 4.68 13.35 -0.48
N ALA A 123 5.25 12.20 -0.84
CA ALA A 123 4.57 11.18 -1.64
C ALA A 123 5.13 9.79 -1.34
N GLY A 124 4.26 8.78 -1.19
CA GLY A 124 4.68 7.37 -1.07
C GLY A 124 5.65 7.07 0.08
N GLY A 125 5.59 7.82 1.19
CA GLY A 125 6.52 7.67 2.32
C GLY A 125 7.87 8.40 2.15
N LEU A 126 8.06 9.13 1.04
CA LEU A 126 9.20 10.00 0.84
C LEU A 126 8.91 11.40 1.41
N PRO A 127 9.87 12.02 2.12
CA PRO A 127 9.67 13.35 2.71
C PRO A 127 9.59 14.46 1.65
N ILE A 128 9.24 15.67 2.11
CA ILE A 128 9.37 16.93 1.36
C ILE A 128 10.86 17.22 1.20
N VAL A 129 11.31 17.37 -0.05
CA VAL A 129 12.72 17.63 -0.36
C VAL A 129 12.82 18.36 -1.70
N SER A 130 13.78 19.29 -1.79
CA SER A 130 14.14 19.97 -3.04
C SER A 130 15.43 19.36 -3.60
N ILE A 131 15.29 18.45 -4.57
CA ILE A 131 16.40 17.75 -5.23
C ILE A 131 16.18 17.69 -6.74
N SER A 132 17.18 17.25 -7.49
CA SER A 132 17.03 17.00 -8.92
C SER A 132 16.06 15.85 -9.19
N PHE A 133 15.51 15.80 -10.40
CA PHE A 133 14.65 14.68 -10.84
C PHE A 133 15.36 13.33 -10.75
N VAL A 134 16.66 13.29 -11.05
CA VAL A 134 17.46 12.05 -11.00
C VAL A 134 17.59 11.53 -9.57
N GLU A 135 17.89 12.42 -8.62
CA GLU A 135 17.98 12.05 -7.20
C GLU A 135 16.62 11.62 -6.65
N ARG A 136 15.53 12.29 -7.04
CA ARG A 136 14.17 11.89 -6.63
C ARG A 136 13.79 10.53 -7.20
N ALA A 137 14.12 10.26 -8.47
CA ALA A 137 13.88 8.97 -9.10
C ALA A 137 14.67 7.85 -8.41
N ALA A 138 15.95 8.10 -8.09
CA ALA A 138 16.77 7.15 -7.34
C ALA A 138 16.19 6.86 -5.95
N ALA A 139 15.70 7.88 -5.24
CA ALA A 139 15.04 7.72 -3.95
C ALA A 139 13.75 6.88 -4.05
N ILE A 140 12.92 7.09 -5.07
CA ILE A 140 11.72 6.27 -5.32
C ILE A 140 12.09 4.81 -5.52
N VAL A 141 13.08 4.51 -6.37
CA VAL A 141 13.54 3.14 -6.62
C VAL A 141 14.10 2.51 -5.35
N ALA A 142 14.92 3.23 -4.59
CA ALA A 142 15.51 2.75 -3.35
C ALA A 142 14.46 2.44 -2.26
N THR A 143 13.45 3.31 -2.12
CA THR A 143 12.34 3.08 -1.18
C THR A 143 11.49 1.89 -1.62
N ASN A 144 11.16 1.77 -2.91
CA ASN A 144 10.43 0.61 -3.43
C ASN A 144 11.21 -0.70 -3.23
N ALA A 145 12.52 -0.70 -3.47
CA ALA A 145 13.37 -1.86 -3.23
C ALA A 145 13.41 -2.25 -1.75
N THR A 146 13.50 -1.26 -0.86
CA THR A 146 13.45 -1.48 0.59
C THR A 146 12.12 -2.08 1.03
N LEU A 147 11.00 -1.53 0.54
CA LEU A 147 9.66 -2.03 0.83
C LEU A 147 9.46 -3.45 0.29
N ALA A 148 9.86 -3.71 -0.96
CA ALA A 148 9.79 -5.04 -1.57
C ALA A 148 10.59 -6.07 -0.75
N SER A 149 11.83 -5.73 -0.37
CA SER A 149 12.68 -6.59 0.45
C SER A 149 12.08 -6.83 1.85
N GLN A 150 11.40 -5.85 2.43
CA GLN A 150 10.68 -6.03 3.69
C GLN A 150 9.47 -6.95 3.54
N HIS A 151 8.71 -6.82 2.45
CA HIS A 151 7.58 -7.69 2.16
C HIS A 151 8.00 -9.13 1.89
N GLU A 152 9.12 -9.34 1.21
CA GLU A 152 9.71 -10.67 0.98
C GLU A 152 10.08 -11.32 2.32
N ARG A 153 10.84 -10.63 3.18
CA ARG A 153 11.17 -11.12 4.53
C ARG A 153 9.94 -11.46 5.36
N ASN A 154 8.91 -10.61 5.32
CA ASN A 154 7.67 -10.86 6.06
C ASN A 154 6.93 -12.09 5.52
N THR A 155 6.92 -12.27 4.20
CA THR A 155 6.29 -13.42 3.55
C THR A 155 7.02 -14.71 3.89
N ASP A 156 8.35 -14.69 3.88
CA ASP A 156 9.16 -15.85 4.26
C ASP A 156 8.99 -16.19 5.74
N ALA A 157 8.98 -15.20 6.63
CA ALA A 157 8.69 -15.43 8.04
C ALA A 157 7.29 -16.05 8.26
N GLN A 158 6.28 -15.58 7.54
CA GLN A 158 4.93 -16.15 7.59
C GLN A 158 4.89 -17.58 7.03
N ARG A 159 5.63 -17.86 5.95
CA ARG A 159 5.76 -19.21 5.38
C ARG A 159 6.41 -20.16 6.38
N SER A 160 7.56 -19.79 6.94
CA SER A 160 8.26 -20.61 7.94
C SER A 160 7.39 -20.86 9.18
N LEU A 161 6.64 -19.86 9.64
CA LEU A 161 5.68 -20.04 10.73
C LEU A 161 4.57 -21.02 10.35
N SER A 162 4.01 -20.90 9.15
CA SER A 162 2.98 -21.82 8.66
C SER A 162 3.50 -23.26 8.54
N GLU A 163 4.72 -23.44 8.05
CA GLU A 163 5.39 -24.75 7.97
C GLU A 163 5.63 -25.33 9.36
N ALA A 164 6.17 -24.53 10.29
CA ALA A 164 6.39 -24.96 11.67
C ALA A 164 5.08 -25.37 12.37
N LEU A 165 4.01 -24.60 12.19
CA LEU A 165 2.68 -24.95 12.71
C LEU A 165 2.15 -26.23 12.06
N SER A 166 2.35 -26.41 10.75
CA SER A 166 1.92 -27.62 10.04
C SER A 166 2.68 -28.86 10.55
N HIS A 167 4.00 -28.75 10.74
CA HIS A 167 4.80 -29.80 11.36
C HIS A 167 4.39 -30.10 12.79
N GLN A 168 4.06 -29.08 13.59
CA GLN A 168 3.55 -29.28 14.94
C GLN A 168 2.20 -30.00 14.93
N PHE A 169 1.29 -29.63 14.03
CA PHE A 169 0.01 -30.33 13.86
C PHE A 169 0.20 -31.77 13.41
N GLU A 170 1.13 -32.05 12.50
CA GLU A 170 1.45 -33.41 12.06
C GLU A 170 2.16 -34.22 13.16
N SER A 171 2.97 -33.59 14.00
CA SER A 171 3.61 -34.27 15.13
C SER A 171 2.63 -34.62 16.24
N GLU A 172 1.59 -33.80 16.45
CA GLU A 172 0.55 -34.07 17.45
C GLU A 172 -0.48 -35.07 16.90
N ARG A 173 -0.95 -34.84 15.67
CA ARG A 173 -1.87 -35.75 14.96
C ARG A 173 -1.19 -37.02 14.46
N GLY A 174 0.13 -37.04 14.45
CA GLY A 174 0.96 -38.15 14.05
C GLY A 174 0.78 -39.28 15.05
N VAL A 175 -0.22 -40.11 14.80
CA VAL A 175 -0.32 -41.44 15.40
C VAL A 175 0.96 -42.18 15.05
N ASN A 176 1.77 -42.51 16.05
CA ASN A 176 2.86 -43.46 15.88
C ASN A 176 2.23 -44.78 15.45
N LEU A 177 2.24 -45.08 14.15
CA LEU A 177 1.68 -46.32 13.60
C LEU A 177 2.25 -47.55 14.28
N ASP A 178 3.51 -47.50 14.73
CA ASP A 178 4.14 -48.57 15.50
C ASP A 178 3.54 -48.71 16.91
N GLU A 179 3.12 -47.60 17.53
CA GLU A 179 2.48 -47.57 18.85
C GLU A 179 1.00 -47.97 18.77
N GLU A 180 0.27 -47.51 17.74
CA GLU A 180 -1.07 -48.01 17.44
C GLU A 180 -1.06 -49.49 17.03
N MET A 181 -0.08 -49.95 16.26
CA MET A 181 0.07 -51.36 15.90
C MET A 181 0.44 -52.21 17.11
N ALA A 182 1.32 -51.74 18.00
CA ALA A 182 1.60 -52.43 19.26
C ALA A 182 0.33 -52.51 20.13
N ASN A 183 -0.44 -51.43 20.25
CA ASN A 183 -1.72 -51.43 20.95
C ASN A 183 -2.74 -52.36 20.28
N LEU A 184 -2.79 -52.41 18.94
CA LEU A 184 -3.65 -53.31 18.19
C LEU A 184 -3.29 -54.78 18.48
N ILE A 185 -2.01 -55.13 18.47
CA ILE A 185 -1.54 -56.48 18.83
C ILE A 185 -1.92 -56.82 20.28
N VAL A 186 -1.81 -55.87 21.21
CA VAL A 186 -2.24 -56.07 22.61
C VAL A 186 -3.76 -56.29 22.67
N PHE A 187 -4.56 -55.54 21.92
CA PHE A 187 -6.01 -55.75 21.84
C PHE A 187 -6.37 -57.10 21.21
N GLU A 188 -5.68 -57.52 20.16
CA GLU A 188 -5.87 -58.85 19.55
C GLU A 188 -5.53 -59.99 20.51
N GLN A 189 -4.42 -59.85 21.25
CA GLN A 189 -4.05 -60.82 22.29
C GLN A 189 -5.07 -60.86 23.42
N ALA A 190 -5.51 -59.71 23.91
CA ALA A 190 -6.55 -59.62 24.93
C ALA A 190 -7.86 -60.24 24.46
N PHE A 191 -8.27 -59.99 23.21
CA PHE A 191 -9.48 -60.56 22.64
C PHE A 191 -9.38 -62.08 22.45
N SER A 192 -8.23 -62.59 21.99
CA SER A 192 -7.96 -64.03 21.90
C SER A 192 -7.98 -64.69 23.28
N ALA A 193 -7.43 -64.04 24.30
CA ALA A 193 -7.47 -64.50 25.68
C ALA A 193 -8.91 -64.54 26.22
N SER A 194 -9.70 -63.47 26.00
CA SER A 194 -11.12 -63.42 26.35
C SER A 194 -11.94 -64.53 25.66
N ALA A 195 -11.67 -64.79 24.37
CA ALA A 195 -12.33 -65.87 23.64
C ALA A 195 -12.02 -67.26 24.21
N ARG A 196 -10.76 -67.51 24.63
CA ARG A 196 -10.39 -68.75 25.33
C ARG A 196 -11.08 -68.88 26.69
N ILE A 197 -11.18 -67.79 27.44
CA ILE A 197 -11.92 -67.77 28.72
C ILE A 197 -13.38 -68.14 28.49
N ILE A 198 -14.05 -67.53 27.50
CA ILE A 198 -15.44 -67.85 27.13
C ILE A 198 -15.58 -69.32 26.73
N SER A 199 -14.68 -69.85 25.91
CA SER A 199 -14.71 -71.27 25.52
C SER A 199 -14.51 -72.20 26.73
N THR A 200 -13.68 -71.81 27.69
CA THR A 200 -13.47 -72.57 28.92
C THR A 200 -14.72 -72.56 29.79
N ILE A 201 -15.40 -71.41 29.89
CA ILE A 201 -16.68 -71.27 30.60
C ILE A 201 -17.77 -72.11 29.93
N GLN A 202 -17.88 -72.10 28.59
CA GLN A 202 -18.82 -72.95 27.85
C GLN A 202 -18.58 -74.44 28.12
N LYS A 203 -17.32 -74.90 28.11
CA LYS A 203 -16.98 -76.28 28.46
C LYS A 203 -17.34 -76.63 29.91
N MET A 204 -17.24 -75.67 30.84
CA MET A 204 -17.70 -75.89 32.21
C MET A 204 -19.22 -75.97 32.30
N PHE A 205 -19.97 -75.14 31.56
CA PHE A 205 -21.42 -75.24 31.49
C PHE A 205 -21.89 -76.57 30.88
N GLU A 206 -21.30 -77.00 29.75
CA GLU A 206 -21.60 -78.31 29.14
C GLU A 206 -21.30 -79.48 30.09
N ALA A 207 -20.19 -79.41 30.84
CA ALA A 207 -19.86 -80.43 31.82
C ALA A 207 -20.88 -80.49 32.97
N LEU A 208 -21.44 -79.33 33.36
CA LEU A 208 -22.43 -79.21 34.43
C LEU A 208 -23.82 -79.66 33.96
N GLU A 209 -24.23 -79.32 32.73
CA GLU A 209 -25.47 -79.85 32.11
C GLU A 209 -25.44 -81.36 31.94
N ARG A 210 -24.29 -81.96 31.62
CA ARG A 210 -24.18 -83.42 31.44
C ARG A 210 -24.25 -84.22 32.74
N VAL A 211 -24.05 -83.57 33.89
CA VAL A 211 -24.10 -84.21 35.22
C VAL A 211 -25.50 -84.11 35.86
N LEU A 212 -26.36 -83.21 35.37
CA LEU A 212 -27.80 -83.16 35.68
C LEU A 212 -28.59 -84.09 34.74
#